data_AF-A0A947FPP5-F1
#
_entry.id   AF-A0A947FPP5-F1
#
_cell.length_a   1.000
_cell.length_b   1.000
_cell.length_c   1.000
_cell.angle_alpha   90.00
_cell.angle_beta   90.00
_cell.angle_gamma   90.00
#
_symmetry.space_group_name_H-M   'P 1'
#
loop_
_entity.id
_entity.type
_entity.pdbx_description
1 polymer ?
#
loop_
_entity_poly.entity_id
_entity_poly.type
_entity_poly.pdbx_seq_one_letter_code
_entity_poly.pdbx_strand_id
1 'polypeptide(L)'
;MAIEKKSMIDLLNEHTRAEIDHSVARFPPEHKRSAVLQALSAAQHQNRGYLTTELMDAVAEYLELSPIHVYEVASFYSMYETSPVARNNVAICTNISCMLMGSDSIVEHVENKLGIKIGE
;
A
#
# COMPACT_ATOMS: atom_id res chain seq x y z
N MET A 1 16.39 -31.20 4.32
CA MET A 1 15.77 -30.73 3.06
C MET A 1 15.81 -29.22 3.07
N ALA A 2 16.85 -28.64 2.49
CA ALA A 2 16.93 -27.21 2.29
C ALA A 2 15.99 -26.86 1.14
N ILE A 3 14.87 -26.21 1.45
CA ILE A 3 14.03 -25.56 0.45
C ILE A 3 14.88 -24.39 -0.04
N GLU A 4 15.28 -24.40 -1.31
CA GLU A 4 15.84 -23.23 -2.00
C GLU A 4 14.82 -22.10 -1.87
N LYS A 5 15.00 -21.25 -0.85
CA LYS A 5 14.26 -19.99 -0.75
C LYS A 5 14.74 -19.13 -1.91
N LYS A 6 13.97 -19.14 -3.01
CA LYS A 6 13.95 -18.01 -3.93
C LYS A 6 13.80 -16.76 -3.06
N SER A 7 14.81 -15.89 -3.03
CA SER A 7 14.78 -14.72 -2.15
C SER A 7 13.55 -13.90 -2.51
N MET A 8 12.71 -13.55 -1.53
CA MET A 8 11.46 -12.83 -1.82
C MET A 8 11.77 -11.44 -2.41
N ILE A 9 12.99 -10.94 -2.25
CA ILE A 9 13.52 -9.71 -2.85
C ILE A 9 13.38 -9.69 -4.38
N ASP A 10 13.43 -10.85 -5.04
CA ASP A 10 13.28 -10.95 -6.50
C ASP A 10 11.87 -10.55 -6.97
N LEU A 11 10.88 -10.52 -6.06
CA LEU A 11 9.53 -10.05 -6.36
C LEU A 11 9.46 -8.53 -6.49
N LEU A 12 10.37 -7.79 -5.87
CA LEU A 12 10.49 -6.35 -6.07
C LEU A 12 11.24 -6.11 -7.38
N ASN A 13 10.74 -5.26 -8.26
CA ASN A 13 11.46 -4.89 -9.48
C ASN A 13 12.57 -3.88 -9.15
N GLU A 14 13.43 -3.61 -10.13
CA GLU A 14 14.57 -2.69 -9.95
C GLU A 14 14.13 -1.27 -9.59
N HIS A 15 13.07 -0.77 -10.21
CA HIS A 15 12.52 0.56 -9.94
C HIS A 15 12.04 0.68 -8.49
N THR A 16 11.27 -0.30 -8.01
CA THR A 16 10.76 -0.34 -6.63
C THR A 16 11.89 -0.42 -5.62
N ARG A 17 12.93 -1.22 -5.86
CA ARG A 17 14.12 -1.24 -5.00
C ARG A 17 14.81 0.12 -4.94
N ALA A 18 14.97 0.79 -6.08
CA ALA A 18 15.56 2.14 -6.12
C ALA A 18 14.73 3.17 -5.35
N GLU A 19 13.40 3.12 -5.41
CA GLU A 19 12.51 3.98 -4.61
C GLU A 19 12.63 3.70 -3.11
N ILE A 20 12.75 2.43 -2.74
CA ILE A 20 12.96 2.03 -1.34
C ILE A 20 14.31 2.55 -0.85
N ASP A 21 15.39 2.36 -1.61
CA ASP A 21 16.73 2.82 -1.23
C ASP A 21 16.79 4.33 -1.08
N HIS A 22 16.17 5.06 -2.01
CA HIS A 22 16.03 6.52 -1.92
C HIS A 22 15.27 6.93 -0.65
N SER A 23 14.24 6.18 -0.26
CA SER A 23 13.47 6.44 0.95
C SER A 23 14.26 6.10 2.22
N VAL A 24 15.00 5.00 2.24
CA VAL A 24 15.86 4.59 3.35
C VAL A 24 16.99 5.59 3.59
N ALA A 25 17.58 6.14 2.53
CA ALA A 25 18.65 7.14 2.61
C ALA A 25 18.26 8.45 3.35
N ARG A 26 16.95 8.69 3.55
CA ARG A 26 16.45 9.84 4.31
C ARG A 26 16.53 9.65 5.83
N PHE A 27 16.84 8.44 6.29
CA PHE A 27 16.89 8.08 7.70
C PHE A 27 18.30 7.62 8.10
N PRO A 28 18.65 7.73 9.39
CA PRO A 28 19.89 7.15 9.89
C PRO A 28 19.98 5.65 9.61
N PRO A 29 21.20 5.09 9.38
CA PRO A 29 21.39 3.67 9.04
C PRO A 29 20.78 2.69 10.03
N GLU A 30 20.74 3.04 11.31
CA GLU A 30 20.14 2.25 12.40
C GLU A 30 18.59 2.33 12.45
N HIS A 31 17.98 3.17 11.61
CA HIS A 31 16.54 3.47 11.62
C HIS A 31 15.85 3.19 10.28
N LYS A 32 16.33 2.19 9.51
CA LYS A 32 15.72 1.75 8.24
C LYS A 32 14.21 1.45 8.36
N ARG A 33 13.75 1.01 9.55
CA ARG A 33 12.33 0.74 9.83
C ARG A 33 11.40 1.91 9.49
N SER A 34 11.89 3.15 9.59
CA SER A 34 11.09 4.35 9.34
C SER A 34 10.67 4.50 7.87
N ALA A 35 11.36 3.80 6.96
CA ALA A 35 11.04 3.79 5.53
C ALA A 35 9.92 2.81 5.15
N VAL A 36 9.39 2.00 6.08
CA VAL A 36 8.42 0.93 5.78
C VAL A 36 7.16 1.44 5.07
N LEU A 37 6.65 2.62 5.43
CA LEU A 37 5.49 3.21 4.75
C LEU A 37 5.78 3.48 3.26
N GLN A 38 6.94 4.07 2.96
CA GLN A 38 7.31 4.38 1.58
C GLN A 38 7.61 3.10 0.79
N ALA A 39 8.21 2.10 1.44
CA ALA A 39 8.48 0.82 0.80
C ALA A 39 7.20 0.06 0.45
N LEU A 40 6.22 0.03 1.35
CA LEU A 40 4.91 -0.54 1.07
C LEU A 40 4.19 0.21 -0.07
N SER A 41 4.30 1.55 -0.11
CA SER A 41 3.71 2.34 -1.19
C SER A 41 4.32 2.00 -2.55
N ALA A 42 5.65 1.85 -2.62
CA ALA A 42 6.36 1.48 -3.85
C ALA A 42 5.98 0.06 -4.32
N ALA A 43 5.90 -0.89 -3.39
CA ALA A 43 5.47 -2.27 -3.68
C ALA A 43 4.01 -2.35 -4.13
N GLN A 44 3.10 -1.57 -3.53
CA GLN A 44 1.71 -1.49 -3.93
C GLN A 44 1.56 -0.92 -5.34
N HIS A 45 2.30 0.14 -5.66
CA HIS A 45 2.30 0.74 -6.99
C HIS A 45 2.75 -0.29 -8.05
N GLN A 46 3.85 -0.99 -7.78
CA GLN A 46 4.35 -2.05 -8.66
C GLN A 46 3.26 -3.08 -8.99
N ASN A 47 2.46 -3.46 -8.01
CA ASN A 47 1.43 -4.48 -8.14
C ASN A 47 0.04 -3.93 -8.47
N ARG A 48 -0.01 -2.81 -9.20
CA ARG A 48 -1.25 -2.21 -9.72
C ARG A 48 -2.26 -1.80 -8.64
N GLY A 49 -1.76 -1.39 -7.48
CA GLY A 49 -2.59 -0.73 -6.46
C GLY A 49 -2.94 -1.57 -5.24
N TYR A 50 -2.48 -2.82 -5.12
CA TYR A 50 -2.67 -3.64 -3.92
C TYR A 50 -1.43 -4.45 -3.53
N LEU A 51 -1.34 -4.83 -2.27
CA LEU A 51 -0.25 -5.59 -1.66
C LEU A 51 -0.67 -7.05 -1.46
N THR A 52 0.13 -7.97 -1.97
CA THR A 52 0.02 -9.39 -1.62
C THR A 52 0.90 -9.71 -0.41
N THR A 53 0.64 -10.84 0.24
CA THR A 53 1.47 -11.36 1.33
C THR A 53 2.93 -11.51 0.91
N GLU A 54 3.18 -11.99 -0.30
CA GLU A 54 4.54 -12.20 -0.82
C GLU A 54 5.28 -10.87 -1.04
N LEU A 55 4.58 -9.81 -1.47
CA LEU A 55 5.18 -8.48 -1.62
C LEU A 55 5.49 -7.84 -0.26
N MET A 56 4.62 -8.03 0.73
CA MET A 56 4.89 -7.57 2.10
C MET A 56 6.08 -8.31 2.72
N ASP A 57 6.19 -9.63 2.47
CA ASP A 57 7.34 -10.43 2.88
C ASP A 57 8.64 -10.00 2.18
N ALA A 58 8.56 -9.68 0.89
CA ALA A 58 9.68 -9.14 0.14
C ALA A 58 10.17 -7.80 0.71
N VAL A 59 9.25 -6.90 1.08
CA VAL A 59 9.58 -5.63 1.73
C VAL A 59 10.19 -5.86 3.12
N ALA A 60 9.68 -6.82 3.90
CA ALA A 60 10.23 -7.19 5.19
C ALA A 60 11.67 -7.70 5.06
N GLU A 61 11.92 -8.61 4.10
CA GLU A 61 13.26 -9.13 3.80
C GLU A 61 14.20 -8.01 3.34
N TYR A 62 13.73 -7.12 2.46
CA TYR A 62 14.54 -6.02 1.92
C TYR A 62 14.95 -4.99 2.98
N LEU A 63 14.07 -4.68 3.92
CA LEU A 63 14.34 -3.74 5.01
C LEU A 63 14.97 -4.40 6.26
N GLU A 64 15.22 -5.71 6.21
CA GLU A 64 15.73 -6.51 7.33
C GLU A 64 14.82 -6.43 8.58
N LEU A 65 13.50 -6.44 8.36
CA LEU A 65 12.46 -6.37 9.40
C LEU A 65 11.75 -7.71 9.58
N SER A 66 11.11 -7.89 10.73
CA SER A 66 10.15 -8.99 10.91
C SER A 66 8.91 -8.76 10.04
N PRO A 67 8.38 -9.79 9.34
CA PRO A 67 7.16 -9.67 8.54
C PRO A 67 5.97 -9.11 9.33
N ILE A 68 5.87 -9.43 10.62
CA ILE A 68 4.77 -8.96 11.48
C ILE A 68 4.71 -7.43 11.55
N HIS A 69 5.86 -6.74 11.60
CA HIS A 69 5.89 -5.27 11.62
C HIS A 69 5.33 -4.68 10.32
N VAL A 70 5.61 -5.33 9.19
CA VAL A 70 5.10 -4.89 7.88
C VAL A 70 3.59 -5.09 7.80
N TYR A 71 3.09 -6.23 8.28
CA TYR A 71 1.66 -6.53 8.31
C TYR A 71 0.89 -5.60 9.25
N GLU A 72 1.46 -5.29 10.43
CA GLU A 72 0.89 -4.31 11.36
C GLU A 72 0.70 -2.95 10.68
N VAL A 73 1.73 -2.46 9.99
CA VAL A 73 1.64 -1.18 9.26
C VAL A 73 0.63 -1.25 8.11
N ALA A 74 0.66 -2.33 7.30
CA ALA A 74 -0.25 -2.49 6.18
C ALA A 74 -1.72 -2.58 6.62
N SER A 75 -1.99 -3.21 7.77
CA SER A 75 -3.35 -3.30 8.34
C SER A 75 -3.79 -2.02 9.06
N PHE A 76 -2.86 -1.23 9.60
CA PHE A 76 -3.16 -0.03 10.37
C PHE A 76 -3.52 1.17 9.49
N TYR A 77 -2.81 1.36 8.37
CA TYR A 77 -3.06 2.49 7.47
C TYR A 77 -4.03 2.11 6.36
N SER A 78 -5.17 2.79 6.29
CA SER A 78 -6.23 2.57 5.30
C SER A 78 -5.83 2.87 3.84
N MET A 79 -4.62 3.39 3.59
CA MET A 79 -4.12 3.65 2.24
C MET A 79 -3.56 2.39 1.57
N TYR A 80 -3.25 1.37 2.37
CA TYR A 80 -2.70 0.12 1.88
C TYR A 80 -3.82 -0.87 1.59
N GLU A 81 -3.94 -1.23 0.32
CA GLU A 81 -4.95 -2.17 -0.12
C GLU A 81 -4.38 -3.58 -0.03
N THR A 82 -4.88 -4.41 0.88
CA THR A 82 -4.41 -5.80 1.07
C THR A 82 -5.23 -6.82 0.28
N SER A 83 -6.16 -6.34 -0.54
CA SER A 83 -7.01 -7.13 -1.44
C SER A 83 -6.98 -6.51 -2.84
N PRO A 84 -7.26 -7.29 -3.90
CA PRO A 84 -7.31 -6.76 -5.25
C PRO A 84 -8.33 -5.63 -5.37
N VAL A 85 -7.91 -4.49 -5.95
CA VAL A 85 -8.75 -3.32 -6.17
C VAL A 85 -8.84 -2.95 -7.65
N ALA A 86 -9.78 -2.07 -7.97
CA ALA A 86 -9.91 -1.49 -9.30
C ALA A 86 -8.69 -0.60 -9.65
N ARG A 87 -8.49 -0.35 -10.95
CA ARG A 87 -7.41 0.54 -11.44
C ARG A 87 -7.46 1.95 -10.84
N ASN A 88 -8.65 2.45 -10.56
CA ASN A 88 -8.86 3.77 -9.96
C ASN A 88 -9.70 3.60 -8.69
N ASN A 89 -9.17 4.05 -7.56
CA ASN A 89 -9.92 4.18 -6.32
C ASN A 89 -10.43 5.63 -6.20
N VAL A 90 -11.74 5.80 -5.99
CA VAL A 90 -12.38 7.11 -5.84
C VAL A 90 -12.79 7.30 -4.38
N ALA A 91 -12.00 8.06 -3.63
CA ALA A 91 -12.29 8.42 -2.25
C ALA A 91 -13.03 9.76 -2.16
N ILE A 92 -14.31 9.72 -1.76
CA ILE A 92 -15.14 10.92 -1.57
C ILE A 92 -15.18 11.25 -0.07
N CYS A 93 -14.79 12.47 0.29
CA CYS A 93 -14.88 12.92 1.68
C CYS A 93 -16.35 13.16 2.08
N THR A 94 -16.78 12.48 3.13
CA THR A 94 -18.12 12.62 3.74
C THR A 94 -18.05 13.12 5.18
N ASN A 95 -16.91 13.71 5.58
CA ASN A 95 -16.77 14.35 6.89
C ASN A 95 -17.64 15.62 6.97
N ILE A 96 -17.88 16.13 8.18
CA ILE A 96 -18.89 17.16 8.47
C ILE A 96 -18.80 18.41 7.58
N SER A 97 -17.59 18.90 7.30
CA SER A 97 -17.43 20.07 6.42
C SER A 97 -17.88 19.80 4.98
N CYS A 98 -17.60 18.60 4.45
CA CYS A 98 -18.02 18.20 3.11
C CYS A 98 -19.52 17.87 3.08
N MET A 99 -20.03 17.23 4.14
CA MET A 99 -21.46 16.95 4.31
C MET A 99 -22.28 18.24 4.31
N LEU A 100 -21.86 19.26 5.07
CA LEU A 100 -22.53 20.57 5.11
C LEU A 100 -22.52 21.27 3.74
N MET A 101 -21.53 20.98 2.90
CA MET A 101 -21.43 21.47 1.52
C MET A 101 -22.10 20.55 0.50
N GLY A 102 -22.81 19.50 0.94
CA GLY A 102 -23.60 18.62 0.10
C GLY A 102 -22.84 17.44 -0.52
N SER A 103 -21.83 16.88 0.16
CA SER A 103 -21.09 15.69 -0.33
C SER A 103 -21.99 14.51 -0.70
N ASP A 104 -23.14 14.37 -0.05
CA ASP A 104 -24.10 13.28 -0.32
C ASP A 104 -24.60 13.30 -1.76
N SER A 105 -24.80 14.49 -2.33
CA SER A 105 -25.18 14.64 -3.75
C SER A 105 -24.08 14.17 -4.71
N ILE A 106 -22.81 14.32 -4.31
CA ILE A 106 -21.66 13.86 -5.09
C ILE A 106 -21.58 12.34 -5.03
N VAL A 107 -21.75 11.75 -3.84
CA VAL A 107 -21.82 10.30 -3.66
C VAL A 107 -22.93 9.72 -4.54
N GLU A 108 -24.16 10.23 -4.43
CA GLU A 108 -25.30 9.77 -5.21
C GLU A 108 -25.05 9.89 -6.73
N HIS A 109 -24.46 10.99 -7.17
CA HIS A 109 -24.12 11.17 -8.58
C HIS A 109 -23.12 10.10 -9.07
N VAL A 110 -22.09 9.81 -8.29
CA VAL A 110 -21.07 8.82 -8.64
C VAL A 110 -21.65 7.41 -8.64
N GLU A 111 -22.44 7.05 -7.62
CA GLU A 111 -23.12 5.76 -7.55
C GLU A 111 -24.06 5.54 -8.75
N ASN A 112 -24.86 6.54 -9.10
CA ASN A 112 -25.77 6.46 -10.26
C ASN A 112 -25.02 6.38 -11.59
N LYS A 113 -23.87 7.05 -11.71
CA LYS A 113 -23.06 7.05 -12.94
C LYS A 113 -22.30 5.74 -13.14
N LEU A 114 -21.78 5.15 -12.06
CA LEU A 114 -20.96 3.93 -12.12
C LEU A 114 -21.78 2.65 -11.92
N GLY A 115 -22.98 2.75 -11.33
CA GLY A 115 -23.85 1.61 -11.06
C GLY A 115 -23.39 0.73 -9.90
N ILE A 116 -22.59 1.27 -8.98
CA ILE A 116 -22.00 0.59 -7.81
C ILE A 116 -22.23 1.42 -6.55
N LYS A 117 -22.13 0.80 -5.37
CA LYS A 117 -22.21 1.48 -4.06
C LYS A 117 -20.83 1.76 -3.47
N ILE A 118 -20.80 2.57 -2.41
CA ILE A 118 -19.58 2.77 -1.61
C ILE A 118 -19.03 1.41 -1.14
N GLY A 119 -17.78 1.13 -1.50
CA GLY A 119 -17.06 -0.08 -1.10
C GLY A 119 -17.15 -1.24 -2.09
N GLU A 120 -17.82 -1.07 -3.23
CA GLU A 120 -17.92 -2.06 -4.32
C GLU A 120 -17.00 -1.76 -5.50
#